data_AF-A0A1B8Z9L0-F1
#
_entry.id   AF-A0A1B8Z9L0-F1
#
_cell.length_a   1.000
_cell.length_b   1.000
_cell.length_c   1.000
_cell.angle_alpha   90.00
_cell.angle_beta   90.00
_cell.angle_gamma   90.00
#
_symmetry.space_group_name_H-M   'P 1'
#
loop_
_entity.id
_entity.type
_entity.pdbx_description
1 polymer ?
#
loop_
_entity_poly.entity_id
_entity_poly.type
_entity_poly.pdbx_seq_one_letter_code
_entity_poly.pdbx_strand_id
1 'polypeptide(L)'
;MRIKFVLLYLLFFLFMLSCNGQEKSATSISTKNDKVKSSLTDNFNKTSNLYFDSEKKLVFSSSIIKEIGKFTVYYIPNSKQEINYYQNFEKSNHIIPLYDEENSLNYYSATDQKKIDKILKERVKSEKDFKIIGTFIPKNFITIENAEEYNLNFPYLQKYYQKENGKWIYLSEKKIINAEDEISSNSKNNLLSISTDKKDLQKQDIQYSLNGTWQVDCKTGAGNISITDKEASLTLLYNQVYIDMKELKRYDFEKGIAYTLKEIPEDIGNIGRDLNWNEYINNEPIAYLKMIDDNTMYFYWYGFYNKKSKKREFKESSFQQESKTKEIILKKCSP
;
A
#
# COMPACT_ATOMS: atom_id res chain seq x y z
N MET A 1 40.49 -67.05 40.65
CA MET A 1 39.88 -65.76 41.08
C MET A 1 39.91 -64.84 39.87
N ARG A 2 38.87 -64.77 39.02
CA ARG A 2 37.54 -64.15 39.21
C ARG A 2 37.63 -62.73 39.77
N ILE A 3 37.04 -61.77 39.04
CA ILE A 3 37.11 -60.30 39.17
C ILE A 3 38.23 -59.65 38.32
N LYS A 4 38.17 -59.73 36.98
CA LYS A 4 38.80 -58.74 36.07
C LYS A 4 38.05 -58.44 34.76
N PHE A 5 36.91 -59.08 34.48
CA PHE A 5 36.14 -58.84 33.22
C PHE A 5 34.73 -58.26 33.41
N VAL A 6 34.31 -57.92 34.64
CA VAL A 6 32.97 -57.36 34.91
C VAL A 6 32.95 -55.81 34.85
N LEU A 7 34.11 -55.15 34.96
CA LEU A 7 34.22 -53.68 34.93
C LEU A 7 34.34 -53.08 33.52
N LEU A 8 34.57 -53.88 32.47
CA LEU A 8 34.73 -53.38 31.10
C LEU A 8 33.41 -53.31 30.31
N TYR A 9 32.37 -54.04 30.74
CA TYR A 9 31.03 -53.97 30.12
C TYR A 9 30.10 -52.94 30.78
N LEU A 10 30.47 -52.38 31.94
CA LEU A 10 29.64 -51.39 32.65
C LEU A 10 29.83 -49.94 32.16
N LEU A 11 30.83 -49.69 31.31
CA LEU A 11 31.14 -48.35 30.77
C LEU A 11 30.63 -48.13 29.33
N PHE A 12 30.13 -49.17 28.65
CA PHE A 12 29.62 -49.05 27.28
C PHE A 12 28.08 -48.90 27.20
N PHE A 13 27.37 -48.94 28.33
CA PHE A 13 25.91 -48.87 28.38
C PHE A 13 25.35 -47.52 28.90
N LEU A 14 26.18 -46.48 29.00
CA LEU A 14 25.80 -45.15 29.54
C LEU A 14 25.64 -44.04 28.48
N PHE A 15 25.68 -44.35 27.18
CA PHE A 15 25.53 -43.33 26.12
C PHE A 15 24.32 -43.47 25.20
N MET A 16 23.40 -44.40 25.47
CA MET A 16 22.17 -44.54 24.69
C MET A 16 21.01 -44.81 25.62
N LEU A 17 20.44 -43.76 26.21
CA LEU A 17 19.04 -43.62 26.69
C LEU A 17 18.92 -42.32 27.50
N SER A 18 18.65 -41.19 26.81
CA SER A 18 17.84 -40.13 27.43
C SER A 18 16.61 -39.90 26.54
N CYS A 19 15.49 -40.44 27.03
CA CYS A 19 14.11 -40.25 26.60
C CYS A 19 13.80 -38.80 26.16
N ASN A 20 13.34 -38.58 24.92
CA ASN A 20 11.94 -38.37 24.55
C ASN A 20 10.87 -38.81 25.59
N GLY A 21 10.01 -37.87 26.03
CA GLY A 21 8.65 -38.19 26.50
C GLY A 21 8.10 -37.42 27.72
N GLN A 22 7.75 -36.15 27.51
CA GLN A 22 6.78 -35.25 28.20
C GLN A 22 6.07 -35.62 29.53
N GLU A 23 6.06 -34.64 30.47
CA GLU A 23 4.82 -34.01 30.98
C GLU A 23 5.06 -32.56 31.52
N LYS A 24 3.98 -31.75 31.48
CA LYS A 24 3.87 -30.26 31.56
C LYS A 24 4.03 -29.72 33.00
N SER A 25 4.27 -28.44 33.33
CA SER A 25 3.84 -27.15 32.78
C SER A 25 4.67 -25.96 33.34
N ALA A 26 5.08 -25.02 32.49
CA ALA A 26 5.24 -23.58 32.75
C ALA A 26 5.92 -22.90 31.53
N THR A 27 5.11 -22.71 30.49
CA THR A 27 5.17 -21.64 29.48
C THR A 27 6.54 -21.05 29.12
N SER A 28 7.32 -21.76 28.32
CA SER A 28 8.34 -21.16 27.46
C SER A 28 7.65 -20.53 26.24
N ILE A 29 7.73 -19.21 26.13
CA ILE A 29 7.22 -18.42 25.00
C ILE A 29 7.86 -18.94 23.71
N SER A 30 7.02 -19.46 22.82
CA SER A 30 7.44 -19.83 21.47
C SER A 30 7.98 -18.58 20.78
N THR A 31 9.23 -18.62 20.35
CA THR A 31 9.69 -17.83 19.22
C THR A 31 8.81 -18.21 18.04
N LYS A 32 7.75 -17.41 17.82
CA LYS A 32 7.05 -17.36 16.56
C LYS A 32 8.14 -17.15 15.51
N ASN A 33 8.23 -18.07 14.57
CA ASN A 33 8.76 -17.77 13.25
C ASN A 33 7.99 -16.53 12.78
N ASP A 34 8.60 -15.36 12.91
CA ASP A 34 8.18 -14.17 12.20
C ASP A 34 8.38 -14.51 10.72
N LYS A 35 7.34 -15.09 10.11
CA LYS A 35 7.16 -15.06 8.66
C LYS A 35 7.31 -13.59 8.29
N VAL A 36 8.46 -13.25 7.71
CA VAL A 36 8.69 -11.97 7.03
C VAL A 36 7.43 -11.71 6.24
N LYS A 37 6.64 -10.72 6.69
CA LYS A 37 5.33 -10.42 6.12
C LYS A 37 5.62 -10.00 4.68
N SER A 38 5.27 -10.85 3.70
CA SER A 38 5.64 -10.58 2.31
C SER A 38 5.08 -9.22 1.92
N SER A 39 5.91 -8.36 1.35
CA SER A 39 5.45 -7.07 0.85
C SER A 39 4.35 -7.31 -0.20
N LEU A 40 3.40 -6.37 -0.33
CA LEU A 40 2.32 -6.49 -1.33
C LEU A 40 2.90 -6.76 -2.73
N THR A 41 4.01 -6.10 -3.05
CA THR A 41 4.72 -6.15 -4.32
C THR A 41 5.41 -7.48 -4.61
N ASP A 42 5.67 -8.32 -3.59
CA ASP A 42 6.24 -9.67 -3.80
C ASP A 42 5.27 -10.57 -4.59
N ASN A 43 3.98 -10.21 -4.60
CA ASN A 43 2.95 -10.97 -5.31
C ASN A 43 2.92 -10.69 -6.82
N PHE A 44 3.54 -9.61 -7.32
CA PHE A 44 3.61 -9.34 -8.76
C PHE A 44 4.42 -10.40 -9.54
N ASN A 45 5.33 -11.11 -8.86
CA ASN A 45 6.16 -12.13 -9.49
C ASN A 45 5.59 -13.56 -9.34
N LYS A 46 4.39 -13.72 -8.77
CA LYS A 46 3.80 -15.05 -8.52
C LYS A 46 3.16 -15.69 -9.76
N THR A 47 2.93 -14.92 -10.81
CA THR A 47 2.39 -15.42 -12.08
C THR A 47 3.46 -16.13 -12.90
N SER A 48 3.15 -17.33 -13.38
CA SER A 48 4.02 -18.05 -14.32
C SER A 48 3.66 -17.82 -15.77
N ASN A 49 2.41 -17.50 -16.12
CA ASN A 49 1.97 -17.48 -17.51
C ASN A 49 1.89 -16.06 -18.07
N LEU A 50 2.46 -15.87 -19.25
CA LEU A 50 2.36 -14.66 -20.05
C LEU A 50 1.34 -14.84 -21.17
N TYR A 51 0.54 -13.81 -21.36
CA TYR A 51 -0.50 -13.70 -22.36
C TYR A 51 -0.17 -12.54 -23.30
N PHE A 52 -0.68 -12.65 -24.52
CA PHE A 52 -0.59 -11.59 -25.52
C PHE A 52 -2.00 -11.13 -25.86
N ASP A 53 -2.26 -9.83 -25.73
CA ASP A 53 -3.48 -9.19 -26.19
C ASP A 53 -3.30 -8.81 -27.66
N SER A 54 -4.00 -9.51 -28.55
CA SER A 54 -3.94 -9.34 -30.00
C SER A 54 -4.33 -7.92 -30.43
N GLU A 55 -5.31 -7.31 -29.76
CA GLU A 55 -5.86 -6.02 -30.15
C GLU A 55 -4.98 -4.88 -29.65
N LYS A 56 -4.54 -4.98 -28.40
CA LYS A 56 -3.68 -3.95 -27.77
C LYS A 56 -2.21 -4.13 -28.09
N LYS A 57 -1.83 -5.25 -28.73
CA LYS A 57 -0.44 -5.67 -29.00
C LYS A 57 0.41 -5.55 -27.73
N LEU A 58 -0.10 -6.13 -26.64
CA LEU A 58 0.43 -5.96 -25.29
C LEU A 58 0.63 -7.31 -24.61
N VAL A 59 1.77 -7.43 -23.92
CA VAL A 59 2.08 -8.62 -23.12
C VAL A 59 1.69 -8.37 -21.67
N PHE A 60 1.04 -9.36 -21.05
CA PHE A 60 0.68 -9.26 -19.64
C PHE A 60 0.68 -10.62 -18.93
N SER A 61 0.72 -10.58 -17.60
CA SER A 61 0.38 -11.71 -16.74
C SER A 61 -0.64 -11.26 -15.71
N SER A 62 -1.56 -12.14 -15.31
CA SER A 62 -2.57 -11.84 -14.29
C SER A 62 -2.66 -12.98 -13.29
N SER A 63 -2.77 -12.67 -12.00
CA SER A 63 -3.08 -13.64 -10.94
C SER A 63 -4.10 -13.08 -9.97
N ILE A 64 -4.85 -13.98 -9.36
CA ILE A 64 -5.73 -13.68 -8.26
C ILE A 64 -5.25 -14.48 -7.05
N ILE A 65 -5.01 -13.76 -5.96
CA ILE A 65 -4.72 -14.35 -4.66
C ILE A 65 -5.94 -14.14 -3.80
N LYS A 66 -6.62 -15.24 -3.43
CA LYS A 66 -7.95 -15.23 -2.78
C LYS A 66 -8.07 -14.27 -1.59
N GLU A 67 -7.01 -14.15 -0.79
CA GLU A 67 -6.99 -13.33 0.42
C GLU A 67 -6.46 -11.90 0.21
N ILE A 68 -5.91 -11.59 -0.97
CA ILE A 68 -5.19 -10.32 -1.21
C ILE A 68 -5.85 -9.50 -2.31
N GLY A 69 -6.07 -10.10 -3.48
CA GLY A 69 -6.66 -9.43 -4.63
C GLY A 69 -6.08 -9.88 -5.97
N LYS A 70 -6.34 -9.09 -7.01
CA LYS A 70 -5.88 -9.32 -8.39
C LYS A 70 -4.63 -8.50 -8.67
N PHE A 71 -3.63 -9.15 -9.25
CA PHE A 71 -2.38 -8.55 -9.68
C PHE A 71 -2.24 -8.75 -11.18
N THR A 72 -2.00 -7.67 -11.91
CA THR A 72 -1.66 -7.73 -13.34
C THR A 72 -0.31 -7.08 -13.55
N VAL A 73 0.54 -7.68 -14.39
CA VAL A 73 1.82 -7.10 -14.81
C VAL A 73 1.81 -6.97 -16.32
N TYR A 74 2.03 -5.75 -16.81
CA TYR A 74 2.13 -5.40 -18.22
C TYR A 74 3.59 -5.19 -18.60
N TYR A 75 3.99 -5.75 -19.75
CA TYR A 75 5.31 -5.59 -20.34
C TYR A 75 5.16 -4.76 -21.62
N ILE A 76 5.46 -3.48 -21.52
CA ILE A 76 5.27 -2.52 -22.62
C ILE A 76 6.60 -2.33 -23.36
N PRO A 77 6.72 -2.73 -24.64
CA PRO A 77 7.97 -2.60 -25.36
C PRO A 77 8.36 -1.13 -25.52
N ASN A 78 9.61 -0.79 -25.22
CA ASN A 78 10.14 0.59 -25.27
C ASN A 78 11.13 0.81 -26.43
N SER A 79 11.71 -0.25 -26.98
CA SER A 79 12.65 -0.18 -28.10
C SER A 79 11.90 -0.28 -29.43
N LYS A 80 12.37 0.43 -30.46
CA LYS A 80 11.77 0.39 -31.81
C LYS A 80 11.69 -1.04 -32.35
N GLN A 81 12.70 -1.86 -32.05
CA GLN A 81 12.76 -3.25 -32.47
C GLN A 81 11.65 -4.09 -31.81
N GLU A 82 11.50 -4.01 -30.49
CA GLU A 82 10.46 -4.76 -29.79
C GLU A 82 9.06 -4.25 -30.16
N ILE A 83 8.87 -2.92 -30.29
CA ILE A 83 7.59 -2.34 -30.73
C ILE A 83 7.16 -2.93 -32.08
N ASN A 84 8.06 -2.96 -33.06
CA ASN A 84 7.76 -3.50 -34.39
C ASN A 84 7.51 -5.02 -34.34
N TYR A 85 8.25 -5.76 -33.51
CA TYR A 85 8.02 -7.19 -33.31
C TYR A 85 6.63 -7.47 -32.75
N TYR A 86 6.22 -6.79 -31.68
CA TYR A 86 4.92 -7.01 -31.07
C TYR A 86 3.75 -6.53 -31.94
N GLN A 87 3.94 -5.50 -32.77
CA GLN A 87 2.95 -5.11 -33.78
C GLN A 87 2.69 -6.21 -34.82
N ASN A 88 3.69 -7.05 -35.09
CA ASN A 88 3.63 -8.13 -36.08
C ASN A 88 3.69 -9.53 -35.42
N PHE A 89 3.39 -9.63 -34.12
CA PHE A 89 3.69 -10.80 -33.31
C PHE A 89 3.10 -12.09 -33.91
N GLU A 90 1.83 -12.06 -34.31
CA GLU A 90 1.13 -13.21 -34.88
C GLU A 90 1.80 -13.69 -36.17
N LYS A 91 2.06 -12.75 -37.08
CA LYS A 91 2.71 -13.01 -38.37
C LYS A 91 4.13 -13.55 -38.18
N SER A 92 4.91 -12.92 -37.30
CA SER A 92 6.31 -13.32 -37.04
C SER A 92 6.42 -14.71 -36.41
N ASN A 93 5.41 -15.15 -35.66
CA ASN A 93 5.43 -16.42 -34.95
C ASN A 93 4.54 -17.50 -35.59
N HIS A 94 3.91 -17.22 -36.73
CA HIS A 94 2.96 -18.11 -37.40
C HIS A 94 1.86 -18.57 -36.43
N ILE A 95 1.16 -17.60 -35.84
CA ILE A 95 0.04 -17.81 -34.93
C ILE A 95 -1.17 -17.12 -35.56
N ILE A 96 -2.31 -17.80 -35.57
CA ILE A 96 -3.55 -17.27 -36.11
C ILE A 96 -4.54 -17.16 -34.95
N PRO A 97 -5.00 -15.95 -34.58
CA PRO A 97 -6.04 -15.82 -33.57
C PRO A 97 -7.34 -16.43 -34.09
N LEU A 98 -8.06 -17.08 -33.19
CA LEU A 98 -9.44 -17.50 -33.40
C LEU A 98 -10.36 -16.34 -33.04
N TYR A 99 -11.50 -16.26 -33.71
CA TYR A 99 -12.51 -15.24 -33.44
C TYR A 99 -13.73 -15.88 -32.78
N ASP A 100 -14.14 -15.30 -31.66
CA ASP A 100 -15.39 -15.62 -30.98
C ASP A 100 -16.46 -14.61 -31.44
N GLU A 101 -17.42 -15.08 -32.23
CA GLU A 101 -18.50 -14.24 -32.76
C GLU A 101 -19.46 -13.75 -31.66
N GLU A 102 -19.69 -14.56 -30.62
CA GLU A 102 -20.65 -14.26 -29.57
C GLU A 102 -20.15 -13.13 -28.67
N ASN A 103 -18.85 -13.16 -28.35
CA ASN A 103 -18.22 -12.14 -27.52
C ASN A 103 -17.53 -11.05 -28.34
N SER A 104 -17.44 -11.21 -29.66
CA SER A 104 -16.69 -10.34 -30.57
C SER A 104 -15.22 -10.16 -30.14
N LEU A 105 -14.57 -11.26 -29.76
CA LEU A 105 -13.21 -11.26 -29.20
C LEU A 105 -12.27 -12.21 -29.96
N ASN A 106 -11.03 -11.76 -30.14
CA ASN A 106 -9.95 -12.61 -30.61
C ASN A 106 -9.32 -13.39 -29.44
N TYR A 107 -9.15 -14.69 -29.61
CA TYR A 107 -8.50 -15.56 -28.63
C TYR A 107 -7.52 -16.54 -29.28
N TYR A 108 -6.76 -17.27 -28.47
CA TYR A 108 -5.80 -18.26 -28.95
C TYR A 108 -6.18 -19.66 -28.47
N SER A 109 -5.93 -20.66 -29.32
CA SER A 109 -6.08 -22.06 -28.92
C SER A 109 -5.18 -22.38 -27.71
N ALA A 110 -5.52 -23.40 -26.92
CA ALA A 110 -4.68 -23.81 -25.78
C ALA A 110 -3.26 -24.19 -26.20
N THR A 111 -3.10 -24.75 -27.41
CA THR A 111 -1.79 -25.08 -28.00
C THR A 111 -1.01 -23.82 -28.35
N ASP A 112 -1.64 -22.85 -29.00
CA ASP A 112 -1.00 -21.58 -29.33
C ASP A 112 -0.68 -20.77 -28.07
N GLN A 113 -1.55 -20.76 -27.06
CA GLN A 113 -1.29 -20.07 -25.80
C GLN A 113 -0.03 -20.59 -25.09
N LYS A 114 0.22 -21.92 -25.12
CA LYS A 114 1.48 -22.50 -24.60
C LYS A 114 2.70 -22.06 -25.41
N LYS A 115 2.57 -21.98 -26.73
CA LYS A 115 3.63 -21.49 -27.63
C LYS A 115 3.92 -20.01 -27.38
N ILE A 116 2.87 -19.20 -27.25
CA ILE A 116 2.93 -17.77 -26.92
C ILE A 116 3.67 -17.57 -25.60
N ASP A 117 3.22 -18.22 -24.53
CA ASP A 117 3.84 -18.10 -23.20
C ASP A 117 5.35 -18.39 -23.23
N LYS A 118 5.76 -19.45 -23.94
CA LYS A 118 7.19 -19.77 -24.13
C LYS A 118 7.97 -18.66 -24.84
N ILE A 119 7.46 -18.17 -25.97
CA ILE A 119 8.09 -17.08 -26.75
C ILE A 119 8.21 -15.82 -25.91
N LEU A 120 7.14 -15.46 -25.20
CA LEU A 120 7.10 -14.27 -24.37
C LEU A 120 8.10 -14.36 -23.22
N LYS A 121 8.18 -15.49 -22.52
CA LYS A 121 9.14 -15.71 -21.42
C LYS A 121 10.58 -15.54 -21.86
N GLU A 122 10.94 -16.05 -23.02
CA GLU A 122 12.30 -15.91 -23.57
C GLU A 122 12.63 -14.44 -23.87
N ARG A 123 11.67 -13.68 -24.42
CA ARG A 123 11.87 -12.27 -24.81
C ARG A 123 11.85 -11.29 -23.65
N VAL A 124 10.90 -11.42 -22.71
CA VAL A 124 10.78 -10.45 -21.60
C VAL A 124 11.83 -10.65 -20.50
N LYS A 125 12.59 -11.76 -20.53
CA LYS A 125 13.60 -12.12 -19.51
C LYS A 125 14.62 -11.03 -19.22
N SER A 126 15.02 -10.27 -20.23
CA SER A 126 16.02 -9.21 -20.11
C SER A 126 15.46 -7.98 -19.35
N GLU A 127 14.14 -7.76 -19.40
CA GLU A 127 13.41 -6.57 -18.92
C GLU A 127 13.86 -5.22 -19.51
N LYS A 128 15.09 -5.12 -20.05
CA LYS A 128 15.75 -3.89 -20.51
C LYS A 128 14.96 -3.14 -21.59
N ASP A 129 14.37 -3.87 -22.51
CA ASP A 129 13.62 -3.32 -23.64
C ASP A 129 12.12 -3.14 -23.33
N PHE A 130 11.76 -3.25 -22.05
CA PHE A 130 10.38 -3.17 -21.58
C PHE A 130 10.24 -2.13 -20.48
N LYS A 131 9.11 -1.44 -20.50
CA LYS A 131 8.57 -0.74 -19.35
C LYS A 131 7.57 -1.65 -18.67
N ILE A 132 7.81 -1.97 -17.41
CA ILE A 132 7.01 -2.95 -16.67
C ILE A 132 6.10 -2.23 -15.68
N ILE A 133 4.80 -2.38 -15.86
CA ILE A 133 3.77 -1.73 -15.05
C ILE A 133 2.91 -2.80 -14.37
N GLY A 134 2.78 -2.69 -13.05
CA GLY A 134 1.95 -3.56 -12.23
C GLY A 134 0.67 -2.85 -11.81
N THR A 135 -0.47 -3.53 -11.91
CA THR A 135 -1.73 -3.06 -11.32
C THR A 135 -2.21 -4.01 -10.24
N PHE A 136 -2.83 -3.44 -9.21
CA PHE A 136 -3.39 -4.19 -8.09
C PHE A 136 -4.81 -3.73 -7.78
N ILE A 137 -5.73 -4.70 -7.71
CA ILE A 137 -7.11 -4.50 -7.26
C ILE A 137 -7.29 -5.29 -5.94
N PRO A 138 -7.59 -4.63 -4.82
CA PRO A 138 -7.83 -5.28 -3.54
C PRO A 138 -8.99 -6.29 -3.55
N LYS A 139 -8.87 -7.38 -2.78
CA LYS A 139 -9.88 -8.46 -2.70
C LYS A 139 -11.29 -7.99 -2.34
N ASN A 140 -11.45 -6.92 -1.55
CA ASN A 140 -12.78 -6.42 -1.18
C ASN A 140 -13.61 -5.92 -2.39
N PHE A 141 -12.98 -5.72 -3.55
CA PHE A 141 -13.65 -5.39 -4.82
C PHE A 141 -13.81 -6.57 -5.76
N ILE A 142 -13.49 -7.80 -5.32
CA ILE A 142 -13.46 -8.98 -6.19
C ILE A 142 -14.30 -10.09 -5.57
N THR A 143 -15.33 -10.52 -6.27
CA THR A 143 -16.07 -11.75 -5.96
C THR A 143 -15.40 -12.90 -6.72
N ILE A 144 -14.88 -13.90 -6.02
CA ILE A 144 -14.22 -15.06 -6.66
C ILE A 144 -15.22 -16.20 -6.60
N GLU A 145 -15.62 -16.71 -7.77
CA GLU A 145 -16.55 -17.83 -7.87
C GLU A 145 -15.76 -19.14 -7.81
N ASN A 146 -14.69 -19.25 -8.59
CA ASN A 146 -13.77 -20.39 -8.58
C ASN A 146 -12.35 -19.96 -9.00
N ALA A 147 -11.49 -20.92 -9.36
CA ALA A 147 -10.10 -20.64 -9.73
C ALA A 147 -9.94 -19.86 -11.05
N GLU A 148 -10.95 -19.91 -11.92
CA GLU A 148 -10.93 -19.35 -13.27
C GLU A 148 -11.94 -18.19 -13.43
N GLU A 149 -12.99 -18.16 -12.60
CA GLU A 149 -14.06 -17.16 -12.67
C GLU A 149 -14.08 -16.22 -11.46
N TYR A 150 -14.18 -14.94 -11.76
CA TYR A 150 -14.31 -13.86 -10.79
C TYR A 150 -15.05 -12.67 -11.40
N ASN A 151 -15.68 -11.89 -10.54
CA ASN A 151 -16.34 -10.64 -10.88
C ASN A 151 -15.69 -9.47 -10.17
N LEU A 152 -15.56 -8.36 -10.88
CA LEU A 152 -15.14 -7.08 -10.31
C LEU A 152 -16.36 -6.27 -9.89
N ASN A 153 -16.39 -5.86 -8.63
CA ASN A 153 -17.46 -5.06 -8.07
C ASN A 153 -17.12 -3.59 -8.25
N PHE A 154 -17.76 -2.94 -9.22
CA PHE A 154 -17.61 -1.50 -9.44
C PHE A 154 -18.41 -0.68 -8.40
N PRO A 155 -17.95 0.53 -8.04
CA PRO A 155 -16.64 1.10 -8.36
C PRO A 155 -15.53 0.47 -7.51
N TYR A 156 -14.31 0.40 -8.06
CA TYR A 156 -13.14 -0.10 -7.33
C TYR A 156 -11.93 0.83 -7.40
N LEU A 157 -11.00 0.65 -6.47
CA LEU A 157 -9.70 1.33 -6.47
C LEU A 157 -8.63 0.43 -7.08
N GLN A 158 -7.97 0.91 -8.14
CA GLN A 158 -6.82 0.26 -8.74
C GLN A 158 -5.53 1.01 -8.43
N LYS A 159 -4.52 0.30 -7.96
CA LYS A 159 -3.18 0.84 -7.67
C LYS A 159 -2.22 0.50 -8.79
N TYR A 160 -1.36 1.45 -9.15
CA TYR A 160 -0.37 1.33 -10.22
C TYR A 160 1.04 1.37 -9.65
N TYR A 161 1.91 0.53 -10.20
CA TYR A 161 3.31 0.40 -9.82
C TYR A 161 4.17 0.30 -11.07
N GLN A 162 5.41 0.75 -11.00
CA GLN A 162 6.42 0.52 -12.03
C GLN A 162 7.59 -0.26 -11.46
N LYS A 163 8.08 -1.24 -12.22
CA LYS A 163 9.33 -1.93 -11.87
C LYS A 163 10.52 -1.11 -12.39
N GLU A 164 11.40 -0.69 -11.50
CA GLU A 164 12.66 -0.01 -11.82
C GLU A 164 13.79 -0.68 -11.05
N ASN A 165 14.86 -1.08 -11.76
CA ASN A 165 16.03 -1.75 -11.17
C ASN A 165 15.65 -2.92 -10.24
N GLY A 166 14.69 -3.74 -10.68
CA GLY A 166 14.20 -4.90 -9.93
C GLY A 166 13.24 -4.59 -8.78
N LYS A 167 12.94 -3.32 -8.49
CA LYS A 167 12.05 -2.91 -7.39
C LYS A 167 10.75 -2.32 -7.91
N TRP A 168 9.64 -2.66 -7.26
CA TRP A 168 8.35 -2.06 -7.55
C TRP A 168 8.20 -0.73 -6.82
N ILE A 169 7.88 0.32 -7.58
CA ILE A 169 7.67 1.68 -7.08
C ILE A 169 6.21 2.02 -7.33
N TYR A 170 5.50 2.42 -6.28
CA TYR A 170 4.14 2.92 -6.38
C TYR A 170 4.11 4.19 -7.26
N LEU A 171 3.15 4.25 -8.18
CA LEU A 171 2.93 5.41 -9.04
C LEU A 171 1.71 6.20 -8.57
N SER A 172 0.55 5.57 -8.58
CA SER A 172 -0.74 6.23 -8.34
C SER A 172 -1.83 5.24 -7.99
N GLU A 173 -3.00 5.77 -7.63
CA GLU A 173 -4.24 5.01 -7.54
C GLU A 173 -5.34 5.72 -8.30
N LYS A 174 -6.24 4.95 -8.90
CA LYS A 174 -7.37 5.47 -9.67
C LYS A 174 -8.65 4.75 -9.26
N LYS A 175 -9.72 5.51 -9.07
CA LYS A 175 -11.07 4.97 -8.94
C LYS A 175 -11.62 4.63 -10.32
N ILE A 176 -11.99 3.38 -10.52
CA ILE A 176 -12.61 2.87 -11.74
C ILE A 176 -14.12 2.74 -11.48
N ILE A 177 -14.94 3.37 -12.30
CA ILE A 177 -16.37 3.51 -12.04
C ILE A 177 -17.19 2.46 -12.78
N ASN A 178 -16.73 2.01 -13.96
CA ASN A 178 -17.39 1.01 -14.81
C ASN A 178 -16.37 0.27 -15.71
N ALA A 179 -16.86 -0.61 -16.57
CA ALA A 179 -16.04 -1.43 -17.46
C ALA A 179 -15.32 -0.60 -18.53
N GLU A 180 -15.96 0.43 -19.07
CA GLU A 180 -15.37 1.34 -20.06
C GLU A 180 -14.19 2.12 -19.45
N ASP A 181 -14.34 2.57 -18.20
CA ASP A 181 -13.28 3.17 -17.42
C ASP A 181 -12.13 2.20 -17.17
N GLU A 182 -12.40 0.91 -16.91
CA GLU A 182 -11.36 -0.11 -16.76
C GLU A 182 -10.55 -0.28 -18.05
N ILE A 183 -11.23 -0.43 -19.18
CA ILE A 183 -10.60 -0.61 -20.50
C ILE A 183 -9.71 0.59 -20.82
N SER A 184 -10.23 1.81 -20.66
CA SER A 184 -9.46 3.03 -20.92
C SER A 184 -8.29 3.20 -19.95
N SER A 185 -8.46 2.82 -18.68
CA SER A 185 -7.45 2.94 -17.62
C SER A 185 -6.32 1.91 -17.72
N ASN A 186 -6.58 0.77 -18.36
CA ASN A 186 -5.61 -0.28 -18.63
C ASN A 186 -5.11 -0.29 -20.09
N SER A 187 -5.45 0.74 -20.88
CA SER A 187 -4.95 0.88 -22.24
C SER A 187 -3.44 1.16 -22.25
N LYS A 188 -2.74 0.69 -23.29
CA LYS A 188 -1.29 0.88 -23.45
C LYS A 188 -0.88 2.36 -23.32
N ASN A 189 -1.64 3.27 -23.91
CA ASN A 189 -1.36 4.70 -23.86
C ASN A 189 -1.47 5.26 -22.43
N ASN A 190 -2.49 4.84 -21.67
CA ASN A 190 -2.68 5.29 -20.30
C ASN A 190 -1.62 4.70 -19.36
N LEU A 191 -1.30 3.41 -19.50
CA LEU A 191 -0.21 2.78 -18.75
C LEU A 191 1.13 3.47 -19.02
N LEU A 192 1.36 3.92 -20.26
CA LEU A 192 2.52 4.72 -20.61
C LEU A 192 2.48 6.12 -20.00
N SER A 193 1.36 6.84 -20.04
CA SER A 193 1.26 8.18 -19.46
C SER A 193 1.53 8.17 -17.96
N ILE A 194 0.88 7.26 -17.22
CA ILE A 194 1.07 7.08 -15.77
C ILE A 194 2.55 6.85 -15.40
N SER A 195 3.31 6.27 -16.31
CA SER A 195 4.71 5.93 -16.11
C SER A 195 5.69 7.00 -16.63
N THR A 196 5.27 7.89 -17.53
CA THR A 196 6.08 9.03 -18.02
C THR A 196 5.98 10.24 -17.11
N ASP A 197 4.95 10.31 -16.28
CA ASP A 197 4.75 11.37 -15.29
C ASP A 197 5.88 11.45 -14.23
N LYS A 198 6.81 10.49 -14.20
CA LYS A 198 8.05 10.60 -13.40
C LYS A 198 9.04 11.65 -13.89
N LYS A 199 8.99 12.11 -15.16
CA LYS A 199 9.86 13.21 -15.62
C LYS A 199 9.25 14.61 -15.40
N ASP A 200 7.96 14.67 -15.05
CA ASP A 200 7.26 15.88 -14.62
C ASP A 200 6.74 15.78 -13.17
N LEU A 201 7.36 14.94 -12.33
CA LEU A 201 7.32 15.12 -10.87
C LEU A 201 8.24 16.28 -10.41
N GLN A 202 8.45 17.29 -11.26
CA GLN A 202 8.60 18.65 -10.75
C GLN A 202 7.22 19.11 -10.34
N LYS A 203 6.95 19.13 -9.02
CA LYS A 203 5.88 19.89 -8.38
C LYS A 203 4.63 20.06 -9.25
N GLN A 204 3.75 19.06 -9.28
CA GLN A 204 2.34 19.44 -9.37
C GLN A 204 2.08 20.29 -8.13
N ASP A 205 1.90 21.59 -8.34
CA ASP A 205 1.51 22.49 -7.28
C ASP A 205 0.27 21.90 -6.60
N ILE A 206 0.43 21.70 -5.29
CA ILE A 206 -0.61 21.28 -4.37
C ILE A 206 -1.85 22.13 -4.65
N GLN A 207 -2.88 21.55 -5.28
CA GLN A 207 -4.06 22.30 -5.70
C GLN A 207 -5.02 22.60 -4.53
N TYR A 208 -4.66 22.24 -3.29
CA TYR A 208 -5.45 22.53 -2.08
C TYR A 208 -4.56 23.08 -0.96
N SER A 209 -4.78 24.35 -0.62
CA SER A 209 -4.14 24.99 0.53
C SER A 209 -5.01 24.79 1.78
N LEU A 210 -4.39 24.32 2.86
CA LEU A 210 -5.02 24.29 4.18
C LEU A 210 -4.82 25.59 4.95
N ASN A 211 -4.16 26.59 4.37
CA ASN A 211 -3.79 27.81 5.08
C ASN A 211 -5.04 28.52 5.62
N GLY A 212 -4.98 28.86 6.89
CA GLY A 212 -6.07 29.50 7.62
C GLY A 212 -6.27 28.94 9.02
N THR A 213 -7.26 29.50 9.70
CA THR A 213 -7.68 29.10 11.05
C THR A 213 -8.93 28.24 10.94
N TRP A 214 -8.93 27.11 11.63
CA TRP A 214 -10.02 26.14 11.56
C TRP A 214 -10.50 25.74 12.95
N GLN A 215 -11.81 25.68 13.13
CA GLN A 215 -12.49 25.41 14.42
C GLN A 215 -13.77 24.60 14.19
N VAL A 216 -14.30 23.95 15.22
CA VAL A 216 -15.60 23.25 15.14
C VAL A 216 -16.73 24.29 15.00
N ASP A 217 -16.67 25.36 15.81
CA ASP A 217 -17.55 26.52 15.73
C ASP A 217 -16.72 27.82 15.81
N CYS A 218 -16.76 28.63 14.75
CA CYS A 218 -16.04 29.91 14.69
C CYS A 218 -16.53 30.97 15.69
N LYS A 219 -17.61 30.69 16.43
CA LYS A 219 -18.11 31.56 17.51
C LYS A 219 -17.50 31.22 18.87
N THR A 220 -17.02 30.00 19.07
CA THR A 220 -16.45 29.52 20.35
C THR A 220 -14.94 29.34 20.20
N GLY A 221 -14.18 29.76 21.21
CA GLY A 221 -12.71 29.72 21.15
C GLY A 221 -12.07 28.38 21.53
N ALA A 222 -12.85 27.32 21.74
CA ALA A 222 -12.34 26.07 22.30
C ALA A 222 -11.90 25.09 21.20
N GLY A 223 -10.60 24.82 21.13
CA GLY A 223 -10.03 23.95 20.09
C GLY A 223 -9.91 24.66 18.75
N ASN A 224 -8.69 25.06 18.40
CA ASN A 224 -8.39 25.68 17.12
C ASN A 224 -7.12 25.07 16.52
N ILE A 225 -7.08 25.02 15.19
CA ILE A 225 -5.86 24.72 14.44
C ILE A 225 -5.60 25.86 13.46
N SER A 226 -4.42 26.43 13.54
CA SER A 226 -3.95 27.47 12.62
C SER A 226 -2.87 26.88 11.74
N ILE A 227 -3.07 26.89 10.43
CA ILE A 227 -2.17 26.23 9.46
C ILE A 227 -1.53 27.28 8.58
N THR A 228 -0.20 27.24 8.49
CA THR A 228 0.59 28.07 7.58
C THR A 228 1.60 27.18 6.86
N ASP A 229 1.36 26.98 5.58
CA ASP A 229 2.16 26.15 4.67
C ASP A 229 2.26 24.68 5.11
N LYS A 230 3.39 24.31 5.72
CA LYS A 230 3.70 22.96 6.20
C LYS A 230 3.69 22.86 7.72
N GLU A 231 3.35 23.94 8.41
CA GLU A 231 3.31 24.00 9.85
C GLU A 231 1.89 24.29 10.33
N ALA A 232 1.56 23.79 11.51
CA ALA A 232 0.26 24.00 12.12
C ALA A 232 0.40 24.12 13.63
N SER A 233 -0.22 25.14 14.22
CA SER A 233 -0.35 25.29 15.66
C SER A 233 -1.73 24.82 16.09
N LEU A 234 -1.77 23.91 17.05
CA LEU A 234 -2.99 23.27 17.54
C LEU A 234 -3.19 23.59 19.02
N THR A 235 -4.34 24.19 19.34
CA THR A 235 -4.84 24.25 20.72
C THR A 235 -5.51 22.93 21.04
N LEU A 236 -4.75 22.00 21.62
CA LEU A 236 -5.22 20.65 21.91
C LEU A 236 -6.16 20.65 23.13
N LEU A 237 -5.75 21.34 24.20
CA LEU A 237 -6.57 21.66 25.36
C LEU A 237 -6.37 23.12 25.75
N TYR A 238 -7.45 23.89 25.77
CA TYR A 238 -7.43 25.30 26.14
C TYR A 238 -6.76 25.54 27.50
N ASN A 239 -5.80 26.47 27.56
CA ASN A 239 -4.97 26.80 28.73
C ASN A 239 -4.12 25.66 29.31
N GLN A 240 -4.01 24.52 28.62
CA GLN A 240 -3.30 23.35 29.15
C GLN A 240 -2.25 22.81 28.20
N VAL A 241 -2.57 22.68 26.91
CA VAL A 241 -1.69 22.08 25.91
C VAL A 241 -1.87 22.76 24.57
N TYR A 242 -0.83 23.49 24.17
CA TYR A 242 -0.65 24.04 22.82
C TYR A 242 0.51 23.28 22.19
N ILE A 243 0.37 22.87 20.93
CA ILE A 243 1.43 22.16 20.23
C ILE A 243 1.65 22.73 18.84
N ASP A 244 2.90 22.73 18.41
CA ASP A 244 3.26 22.96 17.02
C ASP A 244 3.50 21.64 16.31
N MET A 245 3.01 21.58 15.08
CA MET A 245 3.04 20.41 14.25
C MET A 245 3.68 20.75 12.92
N LYS A 246 4.34 19.76 12.33
CA LYS A 246 4.85 19.84 10.97
C LYS A 246 4.25 18.75 10.11
N GLU A 247 4.06 19.08 8.85
CA GLU A 247 3.60 18.16 7.83
C GLU A 247 4.58 16.98 7.75
N LEU A 248 4.06 15.78 8.00
CA LEU A 248 4.79 14.53 7.85
C LEU A 248 4.66 14.01 6.43
N LYS A 249 3.42 14.01 5.90
CA LYS A 249 3.10 13.43 4.60
C LYS A 249 1.75 13.93 4.06
N ARG A 250 1.69 14.20 2.76
CA ARG A 250 0.44 14.44 2.01
C ARG A 250 -0.04 13.16 1.31
N TYR A 251 -1.35 13.05 1.22
CA TYR A 251 -2.10 11.97 0.58
C TYR A 251 -3.06 12.62 -0.42
N ASP A 252 -2.51 13.04 -1.56
CA ASP A 252 -3.23 13.87 -2.54
C ASP A 252 -4.48 13.18 -3.10
N PHE A 253 -4.50 11.84 -3.14
CA PHE A 253 -5.66 11.05 -3.60
C PHE A 253 -6.93 11.30 -2.78
N GLU A 254 -6.80 11.70 -1.52
CA GLU A 254 -7.93 12.02 -0.65
C GLU A 254 -7.86 13.43 -0.07
N LYS A 255 -7.01 14.30 -0.64
CA LYS A 255 -6.76 15.66 -0.14
C LYS A 255 -6.44 15.68 1.35
N GLY A 256 -5.61 14.73 1.78
CA GLY A 256 -5.32 14.49 3.19
C GLY A 256 -3.89 14.79 3.60
N ILE A 257 -3.69 15.23 4.84
CA ILE A 257 -2.37 15.61 5.38
C ILE A 257 -2.19 15.03 6.77
N ALA A 258 -1.12 14.26 6.93
CA ALA A 258 -0.67 13.78 8.24
C ALA A 258 0.35 14.74 8.84
N TYR A 259 0.18 15.02 10.13
CA TYR A 259 1.04 15.89 10.91
C TYR A 259 1.74 15.11 12.01
N THR A 260 2.94 15.53 12.35
CA THR A 260 3.70 15.03 13.51
C THR A 260 4.08 16.19 14.43
N LEU A 261 4.45 15.88 15.67
CA LEU A 261 4.88 16.89 16.64
C LEU A 261 6.18 17.54 16.15
N LYS A 262 6.21 18.87 16.08
CA LYS A 262 7.36 19.63 15.57
C LYS A 262 8.49 19.62 16.60
N GLU A 263 8.15 20.05 17.81
CA GLU A 263 9.07 20.21 18.94
C GLU A 263 8.31 20.07 20.27
N ILE A 264 9.08 20.04 21.36
CA ILE A 264 8.49 20.02 22.71
C ILE A 264 7.89 21.42 22.93
N PRO A 265 6.59 21.54 23.28
CA PRO A 265 5.99 22.85 23.42
C PRO A 265 6.63 23.64 24.56
N GLU A 266 6.79 24.95 24.38
CA GLU A 266 7.33 25.83 25.42
C GLU A 266 6.24 26.28 26.40
N ASP A 267 5.03 26.54 25.91
CA ASP A 267 3.88 26.97 26.70
C ASP A 267 2.98 25.77 27.04
N ILE A 268 3.16 25.26 28.26
CA ILE A 268 2.46 24.08 28.73
C ILE A 268 1.88 24.32 30.12
N GLY A 269 0.55 24.18 30.23
CA GLY A 269 -0.16 24.20 31.49
C GLY A 269 0.10 22.95 32.34
N ASN A 270 -0.55 22.85 33.49
CA ASN A 270 -0.26 21.79 34.47
C ASN A 270 -0.36 20.38 33.86
N ILE A 271 -1.41 20.10 33.08
CA ILE A 271 -1.62 18.78 32.49
C ILE A 271 -0.48 18.41 31.53
N GLY A 272 -0.04 19.35 30.70
CA GLY A 272 0.98 19.03 29.73
C GLY A 272 2.38 18.91 30.36
N ARG A 273 2.67 19.56 31.50
CA ARG A 273 3.98 19.42 32.16
C ARG A 273 4.27 17.99 32.63
N ASP A 274 3.21 17.22 32.90
CA ASP A 274 3.31 15.82 33.32
C ASP A 274 3.43 14.82 32.15
N LEU A 275 3.44 15.31 30.90
CA LEU A 275 3.55 14.47 29.71
C LEU A 275 5.00 14.13 29.35
N ASN A 276 5.20 12.93 28.80
CA ASN A 276 6.51 12.42 28.40
C ASN A 276 6.98 12.97 27.03
N TRP A 277 7.10 14.29 26.89
CA TRP A 277 7.39 14.95 25.61
C TRP A 277 8.60 14.40 24.86
N ASN A 278 9.67 14.06 25.58
CA ASN A 278 10.88 13.45 25.01
C ASN A 278 10.59 12.13 24.26
N GLU A 279 9.57 11.39 24.68
CA GLU A 279 9.15 10.15 24.05
C GLU A 279 8.19 10.37 22.87
N TYR A 280 7.56 11.55 22.80
CA TYR A 280 6.56 11.92 21.79
C TYR A 280 7.15 12.59 20.55
N ILE A 281 8.35 13.17 20.65
CA ILE A 281 9.09 13.69 19.48
C ILE A 281 9.67 12.52 18.67
N ASN A 282 8.96 12.16 17.61
CA ASN A 282 9.31 11.11 16.66
C ASN A 282 8.56 11.34 15.34
N ASN A 283 8.75 10.47 14.34
CA ASN A 283 8.13 10.62 13.02
C ASN A 283 6.78 9.88 12.88
N GLU A 284 6.06 9.66 13.99
CA GLU A 284 4.72 9.08 13.95
C GLU A 284 3.66 10.18 13.81
N PRO A 285 2.59 9.95 13.03
CA PRO A 285 1.56 10.95 12.80
C PRO A 285 0.70 11.15 14.06
N ILE A 286 0.51 12.36 14.57
CA ILE A 286 -0.34 12.64 15.75
C ILE A 286 -1.73 13.14 15.36
N ALA A 287 -1.87 13.71 14.18
CA ALA A 287 -3.12 14.20 13.64
C ALA A 287 -3.21 13.94 12.14
N TYR A 288 -4.45 13.86 11.64
CA TYR A 288 -4.76 13.76 10.23
C TYR A 288 -5.86 14.75 9.85
N LEU A 289 -5.65 15.49 8.76
CA LEU A 289 -6.61 16.41 8.17
C LEU A 289 -7.04 15.87 6.83
N LYS A 290 -8.33 15.94 6.50
CA LYS A 290 -8.85 15.53 5.20
C LYS A 290 -9.86 16.55 4.69
N MET A 291 -9.54 17.22 3.57
CA MET A 291 -10.44 18.22 2.99
C MET A 291 -11.74 17.58 2.50
N ILE A 292 -12.85 18.24 2.82
CA ILE A 292 -14.17 17.94 2.26
C ILE A 292 -14.40 18.91 1.09
N ASP A 293 -14.26 20.20 1.36
CA ASP A 293 -14.30 21.32 0.41
C ASP A 293 -13.39 22.46 0.90
N ASP A 294 -13.38 23.61 0.21
CA ASP A 294 -12.48 24.74 0.51
C ASP A 294 -12.71 25.37 1.90
N ASN A 295 -13.86 25.11 2.53
CA ASN A 295 -14.27 25.70 3.80
C ASN A 295 -14.48 24.67 4.92
N THR A 296 -14.42 23.37 4.62
CA THR A 296 -14.62 22.32 5.62
C THR A 296 -13.64 21.15 5.48
N MET A 297 -13.22 20.60 6.61
CA MET A 297 -12.32 19.44 6.65
C MET A 297 -12.64 18.52 7.82
N TYR A 298 -12.34 17.23 7.65
CA TYR A 298 -12.29 16.30 8.76
C TYR A 298 -11.00 16.45 9.56
N PHE A 299 -11.13 16.41 10.89
CA PHE A 299 -10.03 16.39 11.83
C PHE A 299 -10.00 15.07 12.58
N TYR A 300 -8.85 14.40 12.55
CA TYR A 300 -8.61 13.17 13.31
C TYR A 300 -7.44 13.40 14.26
N TRP A 301 -7.72 13.32 15.56
CA TRP A 301 -6.71 13.32 16.61
C TRP A 301 -6.38 11.88 17.00
N TYR A 302 -5.10 11.49 16.90
CA TYR A 302 -4.66 10.13 17.23
C TYR A 302 -4.08 10.01 18.64
N GLY A 303 -3.68 11.13 19.24
CA GLY A 303 -2.87 11.15 20.45
C GLY A 303 -1.37 11.03 20.15
N PHE A 304 -0.55 11.36 21.14
CA PHE A 304 0.91 11.26 21.01
C PHE A 304 1.35 9.81 20.97
N TYR A 305 2.24 9.47 20.04
CA TYR A 305 2.86 8.15 20.03
C TYR A 305 4.07 8.15 20.95
N ASN A 306 4.05 7.30 21.98
CA ASN A 306 5.15 7.13 22.90
C ASN A 306 6.13 6.07 22.36
N LYS A 307 7.32 6.49 21.96
CA LYS A 307 8.33 5.58 21.37
C LYS A 307 8.83 4.50 22.33
N LYS A 308 8.73 4.72 23.65
CA LYS A 308 9.11 3.76 24.70
C LYS A 308 8.00 2.76 24.97
N SER A 309 6.76 3.20 25.17
CA SER A 309 5.63 2.32 25.48
C SER A 309 5.02 1.65 24.22
N LYS A 310 5.34 2.17 23.03
CA LYS A 310 4.77 1.78 21.72
C LYS A 310 3.25 1.97 21.62
N LYS A 311 2.69 2.88 22.42
CA LYS A 311 1.24 3.14 22.49
C LYS A 311 0.92 4.61 22.21
N ARG A 312 -0.34 4.85 21.85
CA ARG A 312 -0.93 6.19 21.75
C ARG A 312 -1.41 6.63 23.12
N GLU A 313 -0.92 7.76 23.58
CA GLU A 313 -1.22 8.40 24.85
C GLU A 313 -1.91 9.75 24.59
N PHE A 314 -2.67 10.26 25.57
CA PHE A 314 -3.34 11.57 25.50
C PHE A 314 -4.26 11.73 24.26
N LYS A 315 -5.37 10.99 24.25
CA LYS A 315 -6.33 10.94 23.12
C LYS A 315 -7.46 11.97 23.25
N GLU A 316 -7.47 12.70 24.35
CA GLU A 316 -8.42 13.75 24.66
C GLU A 316 -8.07 15.01 23.86
N SER A 317 -9.10 15.71 23.37
CA SER A 317 -8.93 17.02 22.74
C SER A 317 -10.17 17.91 22.95
N SER A 318 -9.98 19.23 22.97
CA SER A 318 -11.08 20.21 23.09
C SER A 318 -12.08 20.10 21.92
N PHE A 319 -11.63 19.64 20.75
CA PHE A 319 -12.48 19.41 19.58
C PHE A 319 -13.56 18.34 19.79
N GLN A 320 -13.30 17.36 20.65
CA GLN A 320 -14.27 16.30 20.98
C GLN A 320 -15.35 16.80 21.94
N GLN A 321 -15.11 17.88 22.68
CA GLN A 321 -16.07 18.47 23.61
C GLN A 321 -17.14 19.28 22.86
N GLU A 322 -16.77 19.87 21.72
CA GLU A 322 -17.67 20.68 20.89
C GLU A 322 -18.45 19.86 19.85
N SER A 323 -18.02 18.63 19.54
CA SER A 323 -18.68 17.75 18.56
C SER A 323 -19.41 16.58 19.23
N LYS A 324 -20.72 16.45 18.99
CA LYS A 324 -21.51 15.28 19.42
C LYS A 324 -21.36 14.06 18.50
N THR A 325 -20.63 14.20 17.40
CA THR A 325 -20.44 13.15 16.38
C THR A 325 -19.08 12.49 16.51
N LYS A 326 -18.99 11.21 16.10
CA LYS A 326 -17.73 10.46 16.08
C LYS A 326 -16.67 11.08 15.16
N GLU A 327 -17.12 11.83 14.14
CA GLU A 327 -16.27 12.55 13.20
C GLU A 327 -16.28 14.04 13.55
N ILE A 328 -15.10 14.63 13.67
CA ILE A 328 -14.92 16.06 13.94
C ILE A 328 -14.78 16.76 12.61
N ILE A 329 -15.67 17.71 12.33
CA ILE A 329 -15.61 18.56 11.15
C ILE A 329 -15.21 19.96 11.58
N LEU A 330 -14.13 20.47 11.00
CA LEU A 330 -13.67 21.83 11.20
C LEU A 330 -14.14 22.70 10.04
N LYS A 331 -14.50 23.93 10.36
CA LYS A 331 -14.85 24.99 9.43
C LYS A 331 -13.71 26.00 9.38
N LYS A 332 -13.45 26.51 8.20
CA LYS A 332 -12.53 27.63 8.01
C LYS A 332 -13.16 28.88 8.61
N CYS A 333 -12.49 29.48 9.56
CA CYS A 333 -12.91 30.73 10.18
C CYS A 333 -12.22 31.89 9.48
N SER A 334 -13.01 32.89 9.06
CA SER A 334 -12.45 34.15 8.59
C SER A 334 -11.72 34.85 9.74
N PRO A 335 -10.58 35.50 9.47
CA PRO A 335 -9.92 36.36 10.46
C PRO A 335 -10.79 37.54 10.91
#